data_AF-A0A915E3Y6-F1
#
_entry.id   AF-A0A915E3Y6-F1
#
_cell.length_a   1.000
_cell.length_b   1.000
_cell.length_c   1.000
_cell.angle_alpha   90.00
_cell.angle_beta   90.00
_cell.angle_gamma   90.00
#
_symmetry.space_group_name_H-M   'P 1'
#
loop_
_entity.id
_entity.type
_entity.pdbx_description
1 polymer ?
#
loop_
_entity_poly.entity_id
_entity_poly.type
_entity_poly.pdbx_seq_one_letter_code
_entity_poly.pdbx_strand_id
1 'polypeptide(L)'
;MNVKILVFLQAPLITLGKSHISSSADVRDFFCRLISRLECCGYHLEGGTYVGKLFTRTTLVFSRPVENFQVPFEAQLSRYDEHITCVAVRGRNVLQLPLPVHGTGGEKGLDAETLVEKFSPVPWIRKEFCSQIESENVADNYVEIIFQSTPFTTTKFEEMITAKRLFLGLIRHYYSKDYQLCVPLSLKGNAKNDTFFFRKMYCKEKIPPKNFFLVSMEARNCLRLFECPNDAAHTIELCFESGKIKQIKPSYMGCLELLLANNPFYNSPSQLVETQLLMIEMVRKLWSIGWKCTGTLQISQTINDKATIVFETEDEEDDQSLPEPTSPAPNIQVKLQPNQHHLFGIATSRMDLIRVFNSQPPNLKTILREIILNQWEKGIQEEVPFEGGHTFKLKGRPWASRDVGLESAKAQHLLLYICEQMERLGWRLLCSLDCGSKINDDDEFHLYCEDGELMIFHYAPCSPAFHGNKIEEVFKVEENNQPVNQLSLKNDSVAKNRQQKQQLAEGHPNEELSSPKLDET
;
A
#
# COMPACT_ATOMS: atom_id res chain seq x y z
N MET A 1 -1.17 27.50 -10.22
CA MET A 1 -0.59 26.14 -10.36
C MET A 1 -0.63 25.50 -8.99
N ASN A 2 -1.51 24.52 -8.76
CA ASN A 2 -1.53 23.76 -7.51
C ASN A 2 -0.41 22.71 -7.53
N VAL A 3 0.85 23.14 -7.45
CA VAL A 3 1.98 22.23 -7.19
C VAL A 3 1.88 21.75 -5.74
N LYS A 4 1.88 20.45 -5.53
CA LYS A 4 1.99 19.85 -4.22
C LYS A 4 3.46 19.68 -3.86
N ILE A 5 3.93 20.25 -2.75
CA ILE A 5 5.27 19.94 -2.24
C ILE A 5 5.23 18.54 -1.63
N LEU A 6 6.00 17.61 -2.18
CA LEU A 6 6.18 16.28 -1.60
C LEU A 6 7.32 16.28 -0.58
N VAL A 7 7.02 15.92 0.66
CA VAL A 7 8.02 15.77 1.73
C VAL A 7 8.04 14.33 2.18
N PHE A 8 9.24 13.73 2.22
CA PHE A 8 9.47 12.46 2.88
C PHE A 8 9.91 12.65 4.32
N LEU A 9 9.12 12.08 5.23
CA LEU A 9 9.56 11.89 6.61
C LEU A 9 9.88 10.42 6.82
N GLN A 10 11.08 10.17 7.33
CA GLN A 10 11.55 8.84 7.68
C GLN A 10 11.43 8.66 9.19
N ALA A 11 10.57 7.75 9.64
CA ALA A 11 10.44 7.48 11.08
C ALA A 11 11.77 6.92 11.64
N PRO A 12 12.31 7.46 12.75
CA PRO A 12 13.52 6.92 13.35
C PRO A 12 13.27 5.49 13.84
N LEU A 13 14.25 4.60 13.58
CA LEU A 13 14.27 3.26 14.19
C LEU A 13 14.43 3.43 15.70
N ILE A 14 13.47 2.94 16.47
CA ILE A 14 13.61 2.87 17.92
C ILE A 14 14.55 1.68 18.22
N THR A 15 15.83 1.97 18.48
CA THR A 15 16.76 1.01 19.07
C THR A 15 16.51 0.87 20.58
N LEU A 16 16.70 -0.34 21.07
CA LEU A 16 16.02 -0.94 22.23
C LEU A 16 16.55 -0.44 23.59
N GLY A 17 15.62 -0.13 24.52
CA GLY A 17 15.86 0.19 25.94
C GLY A 17 14.61 -0.04 26.82
N LYS A 18 14.79 -0.14 28.15
CA LYS A 18 13.88 -0.76 29.15
C LYS A 18 12.51 -0.08 29.47
N SER A 19 12.01 0.90 28.72
CA SER A 19 10.64 1.46 28.89
C SER A 19 9.73 1.23 27.67
N HIS A 20 9.73 0.00 27.16
CA HIS A 20 9.20 -0.40 25.85
C HIS A 20 7.70 -0.15 25.59
N ILE A 21 6.86 0.03 26.63
CA ILE A 21 5.41 0.18 26.46
C ILE A 21 5.03 1.65 26.30
N SER A 22 5.35 2.50 27.29
CA SER A 22 5.08 3.94 27.24
C SER A 22 5.77 4.59 26.04
N SER A 23 7.04 4.27 25.80
CA SER A 23 7.78 4.79 24.64
C SER A 23 7.09 4.51 23.29
N SER A 24 6.42 3.36 23.14
CA SER A 24 5.70 3.04 21.90
C SER A 24 4.37 3.79 21.76
N ALA A 25 3.66 4.03 22.86
CA ALA A 25 2.49 4.91 22.86
C ALA A 25 2.89 6.37 22.62
N ASP A 26 3.95 6.84 23.27
CA ASP A 26 4.49 8.19 23.13
C ASP A 26 4.92 8.49 21.70
N VAL A 27 5.55 7.52 21.02
CA VAL A 27 5.93 7.67 19.61
C VAL A 27 4.70 7.78 18.71
N ARG A 28 3.67 6.95 18.94
CA ARG A 28 2.44 7.01 18.15
C ARG A 28 1.68 8.31 18.38
N ASP A 29 1.60 8.76 19.62
CA ASP A 29 1.04 10.06 19.98
C ASP A 29 1.86 11.21 19.36
N PHE A 30 3.19 11.13 19.37
CA PHE A 30 4.05 12.07 18.66
C PHE A 30 3.72 12.12 17.16
N PHE A 31 3.55 10.98 16.50
CA PHE A 31 3.16 10.94 15.08
C PHE A 31 1.76 11.50 14.84
N CYS A 32 0.79 11.20 15.71
CA CYS A 32 -0.55 11.81 15.63
C CYS A 32 -0.44 13.35 15.70
N ARG A 33 0.32 13.88 16.66
CA ARG A 33 0.55 15.33 16.82
C ARG A 33 1.33 15.93 15.65
N LEU A 34 2.32 15.22 15.13
CA LEU A 34 3.13 15.67 14.00
C LEU A 34 2.28 15.77 12.73
N ILE A 35 1.50 14.73 12.41
CA ILE A 35 0.60 14.72 11.25
C ILE A 35 -0.44 15.84 11.41
N SER A 36 -1.07 15.96 12.58
CA SER A 36 -2.04 17.04 12.85
C SER A 36 -1.43 18.43 12.63
N ARG A 37 -0.21 18.67 13.12
CA ARG A 37 0.51 19.95 12.91
C ARG A 37 0.89 20.20 11.47
N LEU A 38 1.29 19.17 10.73
CA LEU A 38 1.58 19.27 9.31
C LEU A 38 0.31 19.64 8.52
N GLU A 39 -0.83 19.03 8.85
CA GLU A 39 -2.14 19.35 8.26
C GLU A 39 -2.58 20.77 8.57
N CYS A 40 -2.39 21.24 9.80
CA CYS A 40 -2.60 22.65 10.16
C CYS A 40 -1.72 23.60 9.32
N CYS A 41 -0.50 23.18 8.97
CA CYS A 41 0.39 23.93 8.07
C CYS A 41 0.02 23.80 6.57
N GLY A 42 -1.09 23.10 6.25
CA GLY A 42 -1.55 22.84 4.88
C GLY A 42 -0.85 21.66 4.19
N TYR A 43 -0.08 20.84 4.91
CA TYR A 43 0.48 19.59 4.40
C TYR A 43 -0.47 18.42 4.67
N HIS A 44 -1.03 17.84 3.61
CA HIS A 44 -1.90 16.68 3.66
C HIS A 44 -1.09 15.40 3.50
N LEU A 45 -1.28 14.43 4.39
CA LEU A 45 -0.73 13.09 4.21
C LEU A 45 -1.47 12.38 3.07
N GLU A 46 -0.76 12.00 2.01
CA GLU A 46 -1.33 11.33 0.82
C GLU A 46 -1.09 9.82 0.81
N GLY A 47 -0.02 9.36 1.46
CA GLY A 47 0.36 7.96 1.41
C GLY A 47 1.60 7.61 2.21
N GLY A 48 1.90 6.33 2.23
CA GLY A 48 3.09 5.75 2.85
C GLY A 48 3.58 4.59 2.01
N THR A 49 4.90 4.42 1.91
CA THR A 49 5.50 3.31 1.16
C THR A 49 6.83 2.89 1.78
N TYR A 50 7.25 1.65 1.48
CA TYR A 50 8.50 1.06 1.93
C TYR A 50 9.57 1.20 0.83
N VAL A 51 10.45 2.20 0.95
CA VAL A 51 11.44 2.54 -0.09
C VAL A 51 12.78 1.79 0.07
N GLY A 52 12.81 0.62 0.71
CA GLY A 52 14.02 -0.21 0.71
C GLY A 52 13.76 -1.65 1.16
N LYS A 53 14.83 -2.45 1.35
CA LYS A 53 14.72 -3.92 1.54
C LYS A 53 15.21 -4.54 2.86
N LEU A 54 15.99 -3.84 3.67
CA LEU A 54 16.60 -4.30 4.92
C LEU A 54 16.51 -3.11 5.89
N PHE A 55 15.83 -3.29 7.02
CA PHE A 55 15.59 -2.26 8.05
C PHE A 55 14.76 -1.05 7.63
N THR A 56 13.74 -1.26 6.80
CA THR A 56 13.19 -0.17 6.01
C THR A 56 12.24 0.68 6.80
N ARG A 57 12.42 1.97 6.59
CA ARG A 57 11.73 3.01 7.32
C ARG A 57 10.57 3.45 6.44
N THR A 58 9.38 3.39 7.00
CA THR A 58 8.18 3.92 6.36
C THR A 58 8.43 5.35 5.93
N THR A 59 8.18 5.58 4.65
CA THR A 59 8.38 6.86 4.00
C THR A 59 7.01 7.50 3.83
N LEU A 60 6.77 8.62 4.54
CA LEU A 60 5.50 9.34 4.48
C LEU A 60 5.50 10.32 3.32
N VAL A 61 4.45 10.32 2.50
CA VAL A 61 4.27 11.26 1.39
C VAL A 61 3.28 12.33 1.83
N PHE A 62 3.76 13.57 2.02
CA PHE A 62 2.88 14.72 2.25
C PHE A 62 2.70 15.53 0.98
N SER A 63 1.63 16.31 0.88
CA SER A 63 1.37 17.22 -0.23
C SER A 63 0.86 18.55 0.29
N ARG A 64 1.24 19.67 -0.33
CA ARG A 64 0.74 20.99 0.08
C ARG A 64 0.44 21.86 -1.14
N PRO A 65 -0.80 22.36 -1.33
CA PRO A 65 -1.12 23.27 -2.43
C PRO A 65 -0.30 24.57 -2.38
N VAL A 66 0.29 25.00 -3.50
CA VAL A 66 1.07 26.27 -3.57
C VAL A 66 0.24 27.50 -3.20
N GLU A 67 -1.05 27.50 -3.50
CA GLU A 67 -1.96 28.64 -3.25
C GLU A 67 -2.05 28.97 -1.74
N ASN A 68 -1.71 28.02 -0.86
CA ASN A 68 -1.71 28.17 0.60
C ASN A 68 -0.36 28.64 1.19
N PHE A 69 0.54 29.23 0.40
CA PHE A 69 1.80 29.79 0.95
C PHE A 69 1.59 31.08 1.77
N GLN A 70 0.48 31.80 1.55
CA GLN A 70 0.25 33.14 2.12
C GLN A 70 -0.66 33.17 3.35
N VAL A 71 -1.24 32.04 3.78
CA VAL A 71 -2.08 32.04 4.99
C VAL A 71 -1.16 32.13 6.21
N PRO A 72 -1.32 33.15 7.08
CA PRO A 72 -0.52 33.26 8.31
C PRO A 72 -0.73 32.02 9.19
N PHE A 73 0.36 31.43 9.67
CA PHE A 73 0.38 30.26 10.56
C PHE A 73 -0.60 30.42 11.74
N GLU A 74 -0.73 31.65 12.27
CA GLU A 74 -1.62 32.02 13.38
C GLU A 74 -3.12 31.93 13.05
N ALA A 75 -3.52 32.11 11.80
CA ALA A 75 -4.93 31.97 11.39
C ALA A 75 -5.35 30.49 11.25
N GLN A 76 -4.40 29.60 10.91
CA GLN A 76 -4.62 28.15 10.78
C GLN A 76 -4.61 27.44 12.14
N LEU A 77 -3.95 28.01 13.15
CA LEU A 77 -3.92 27.53 14.54
C LEU A 77 -5.32 27.40 15.18
N SER A 78 -6.34 28.14 14.70
CA SER A 78 -7.73 27.99 15.17
C SER A 78 -8.39 26.67 14.78
N ARG A 79 -7.78 25.89 13.86
CA ARG A 79 -8.19 24.53 13.47
C ARG A 79 -7.45 23.43 14.23
N TYR A 80 -6.82 23.75 15.37
CA TYR A 80 -6.12 22.79 16.23
C TYR A 80 -6.96 21.61 16.72
N ASP A 81 -8.26 21.63 16.44
CA ASP A 81 -9.19 20.54 16.69
C ASP A 81 -9.08 19.39 15.66
N GLU A 82 -8.29 19.51 14.57
CA GLU A 82 -8.00 18.41 13.62
C GLU A 82 -7.29 17.23 14.31
N HIS A 83 -8.08 16.38 14.98
CA HIS A 83 -7.59 15.28 15.81
C HIS A 83 -7.25 14.08 14.92
N ILE A 84 -5.95 13.87 14.69
CA ILE A 84 -5.44 12.57 14.26
C ILE A 84 -5.39 11.65 15.48
N THR A 85 -5.94 10.45 15.37
CA THR A 85 -5.77 9.37 16.35
C THR A 85 -5.21 8.13 15.66
N CYS A 86 -4.80 7.12 16.41
CA CYS A 86 -4.36 5.87 15.80
C CYS A 86 -4.63 4.64 16.64
N VAL A 87 -4.59 3.49 15.96
CA VAL A 87 -4.65 2.16 16.56
C VAL A 87 -3.51 1.34 16.01
N ALA A 88 -2.88 0.51 16.84
CA ALA A 88 -1.78 -0.31 16.37
C ALA A 88 -1.60 -1.59 17.17
N VAL A 89 -1.09 -2.61 16.48
CA VAL A 89 -0.72 -3.86 17.12
C VAL A 89 0.59 -3.68 17.91
N ARG A 90 0.64 -4.27 19.10
CA ARG A 90 1.87 -4.47 19.88
C ARG A 90 2.05 -5.96 20.16
N GLY A 91 3.21 -6.50 19.78
CA GLY A 91 3.52 -7.90 20.02
C GLY A 91 2.55 -8.81 19.25
N ARG A 92 2.05 -9.84 19.93
CA ARG A 92 1.29 -10.94 19.30
C ARG A 92 -0.22 -10.89 19.54
N ASN A 93 -0.64 -10.22 20.62
CA ASN A 93 -1.99 -10.26 21.14
C ASN A 93 -2.47 -8.94 21.74
N VAL A 94 -1.76 -7.83 21.52
CA VAL A 94 -2.13 -6.54 22.12
C VAL A 94 -2.51 -5.55 21.05
N LEU A 95 -3.67 -4.93 21.19
CA LEU A 95 -4.05 -3.72 20.48
C LEU A 95 -3.81 -2.53 21.40
N GLN A 96 -3.00 -1.57 20.98
CA GLN A 96 -2.67 -0.39 21.79
C GLN A 96 -3.20 0.87 21.09
N LEU A 97 -3.96 1.65 21.84
CA LEU A 97 -4.65 2.87 21.41
C LEU A 97 -4.13 4.03 22.25
N PRO A 98 -3.35 4.97 21.68
CA PRO A 98 -2.98 6.18 22.39
C PRO A 98 -4.22 6.99 22.78
N LEU A 99 -4.24 7.50 24.01
CA LEU A 99 -5.25 8.44 24.48
C LEU A 99 -4.72 9.87 24.29
N PRO A 100 -5.56 10.83 23.89
CA PRO A 100 -5.15 12.22 23.77
C PRO A 100 -4.84 12.80 25.16
N VAL A 101 -3.56 12.87 25.52
CA VAL A 101 -3.10 13.38 26.84
C VAL A 101 -3.22 14.90 26.96
N HIS A 102 -3.33 15.59 25.82
CA HIS A 102 -3.22 17.05 25.73
C HIS A 102 -4.27 17.63 24.79
N GLY A 103 -5.56 17.42 25.09
CA GLY A 103 -6.63 18.20 24.48
C GLY A 103 -6.42 19.69 24.75
N THR A 104 -6.47 20.52 23.70
CA THR A 104 -6.29 21.98 23.80
C THR A 104 -7.60 22.73 24.03
N GLY A 105 -8.76 22.06 23.92
CA GLY A 105 -10.07 22.58 24.31
C GLY A 105 -10.75 21.67 25.34
N GLY A 106 -11.38 22.25 26.37
CA GLY A 106 -12.37 21.66 27.30
C GLY A 106 -12.06 20.37 28.09
N GLU A 107 -11.14 19.54 27.62
CA GLU A 107 -10.90 18.14 28.02
C GLU A 107 -9.72 18.02 28.99
N LYS A 108 -9.07 19.14 29.31
CA LYS A 108 -8.09 19.21 30.41
C LYS A 108 -8.78 18.85 31.72
N GLY A 109 -8.45 17.69 32.27
CA GLY A 109 -8.93 17.22 33.57
C GLY A 109 -9.91 16.03 33.51
N LEU A 110 -10.20 15.48 32.33
CA LEU A 110 -10.86 14.18 32.24
C LEU A 110 -9.87 13.07 32.61
N ASP A 111 -10.32 12.10 33.42
CA ASP A 111 -9.56 10.88 33.67
C ASP A 111 -9.52 9.98 32.42
N ALA A 112 -8.55 9.06 32.41
CA ALA A 112 -8.34 8.15 31.29
C ALA A 112 -9.57 7.28 30.99
N GLU A 113 -10.30 6.83 32.02
CA GLU A 113 -11.52 6.04 31.86
C GLU A 113 -12.62 6.81 31.10
N THR A 114 -12.79 8.09 31.41
CA THR A 114 -13.76 8.94 30.73
C THR A 114 -13.38 9.19 29.27
N LEU A 115 -12.08 9.36 28.98
CA LEU A 115 -11.59 9.47 27.60
C LEU A 115 -11.87 8.20 26.80
N VAL A 116 -11.70 7.04 27.45
CA VAL A 116 -11.97 5.72 26.86
C VAL A 116 -13.44 5.56 26.51
N GLU A 117 -14.34 5.88 27.43
CA GLU A 117 -15.77 5.73 27.19
C GLU A 117 -16.32 6.68 26.12
N LYS A 118 -15.72 7.88 25.99
CA LYS A 118 -16.22 8.92 25.07
C LYS A 118 -15.62 8.88 23.68
N PHE A 119 -14.31 8.63 23.57
CA PHE A 119 -13.56 8.92 22.35
C PHE A 119 -12.77 7.73 21.78
N SER A 120 -12.69 6.63 22.53
CA SER A 120 -11.99 5.41 22.10
C SER A 120 -12.96 4.40 21.47
N PRO A 121 -12.52 3.56 20.53
CA PRO A 121 -13.32 2.42 20.07
C PRO A 121 -13.42 1.30 21.11
N VAL A 122 -12.75 1.41 22.26
CA VAL A 122 -12.73 0.39 23.33
C VAL A 122 -14.13 -0.10 23.73
N PRO A 123 -15.16 0.76 23.98
CA PRO A 123 -16.50 0.26 24.32
C PRO A 123 -17.13 -0.61 23.23
N TRP A 124 -16.87 -0.27 21.96
CA TRP A 124 -17.31 -1.10 20.82
C TRP A 124 -16.52 -2.42 20.77
N ILE A 125 -15.20 -2.39 20.99
CA ILE A 125 -14.37 -3.60 21.01
C ILE A 125 -14.82 -4.54 22.14
N ARG A 126 -15.07 -4.01 23.34
CA ARG A 126 -15.62 -4.77 24.48
C ARG A 126 -16.91 -5.45 24.11
N LYS A 127 -17.82 -4.75 23.43
CA LYS A 127 -19.11 -5.29 23.04
C LYS A 127 -18.97 -6.41 22.00
N GLU A 128 -18.22 -6.18 20.93
CA GLU A 128 -18.14 -7.09 19.79
C GLU A 128 -17.16 -8.27 20.00
N PHE A 129 -16.13 -8.07 20.82
CA PHE A 129 -15.03 -9.04 21.02
C PHE A 129 -14.85 -9.46 22.50
N CYS A 130 -15.90 -9.36 23.33
CA CYS A 130 -15.83 -9.65 24.76
C CYS A 130 -15.21 -11.01 25.08
N SER A 131 -15.56 -12.05 24.32
CA SER A 131 -15.12 -13.43 24.57
C SER A 131 -13.66 -13.66 24.20
N GLN A 132 -13.04 -12.77 23.41
CA GLN A 132 -11.65 -12.87 22.99
C GLN A 132 -10.71 -11.98 23.83
N ILE A 133 -11.24 -11.05 24.63
CA ILE A 133 -10.46 -10.16 25.50
C ILE A 133 -10.07 -10.93 26.77
N GLU A 134 -8.79 -10.90 27.11
CA GLU A 134 -8.23 -11.43 28.36
C GLU A 134 -8.24 -10.37 29.45
N SER A 135 -7.74 -9.18 29.13
CA SER A 135 -7.63 -8.06 30.06
C SER A 135 -7.46 -6.74 29.29
N GLU A 136 -7.65 -5.65 30.02
CA GLU A 136 -7.39 -4.29 29.54
C GLU A 136 -6.46 -3.59 30.51
N ASN A 137 -5.54 -2.79 29.98
CA ASN A 137 -4.67 -1.93 30.77
C ASN A 137 -4.88 -0.49 30.34
N VAL A 138 -5.43 0.33 31.24
CA VAL A 138 -5.67 1.75 31.03
C VAL A 138 -4.56 2.52 31.74
N ALA A 139 -3.72 3.19 30.96
CA ALA A 139 -2.71 4.12 31.45
C ALA A 139 -3.13 5.57 31.15
N ASP A 140 -2.42 6.54 31.71
CA ASP A 140 -2.72 7.97 31.53
C ASP A 140 -2.76 8.40 30.07
N ASN A 141 -1.98 7.75 29.20
CA ASN A 141 -1.79 8.13 27.80
C ASN A 141 -2.08 7.04 26.77
N TYR A 142 -2.56 5.86 27.18
CA TYR A 142 -2.97 4.81 26.25
C TYR A 142 -3.88 3.79 26.91
N VAL A 143 -4.59 3.02 26.08
CA VAL A 143 -5.22 1.76 26.46
C VAL A 143 -4.59 0.61 25.70
N GLU A 144 -4.38 -0.50 26.39
CA GLU A 144 -4.08 -1.78 25.78
C GLU A 144 -5.23 -2.74 25.98
N ILE A 145 -5.68 -3.35 24.88
CA ILE A 145 -6.59 -4.48 24.89
C ILE A 145 -5.76 -5.72 24.63
N ILE A 146 -5.75 -6.64 25.58
CA ILE A 146 -4.99 -7.88 25.54
C ILE A 146 -5.95 -9.01 25.18
N PHE A 147 -5.68 -9.70 24.08
CA PHE A 147 -6.48 -10.83 23.62
C PHE A 147 -5.97 -12.15 24.23
N GLN A 148 -6.90 -13.07 24.50
CA GLN A 148 -6.62 -14.40 25.06
C GLN A 148 -5.76 -15.29 24.13
N SER A 149 -5.84 -15.03 22.82
CA SER A 149 -5.08 -15.73 21.79
C SER A 149 -4.02 -14.80 21.18
N THR A 150 -3.30 -15.25 20.13
CA THR A 150 -2.31 -14.42 19.43
C THR A 150 -2.77 -14.04 18.01
N PRO A 151 -3.89 -13.31 17.86
CA PRO A 151 -4.56 -13.12 16.57
C PRO A 151 -3.68 -12.43 15.52
N PHE A 152 -2.63 -11.72 15.92
CA PHE A 152 -1.77 -10.95 15.02
C PHE A 152 -0.51 -11.69 14.54
N THR A 153 -0.26 -12.91 15.03
CA THR A 153 0.88 -13.76 14.60
C THR A 153 0.52 -15.23 14.46
N THR A 154 -0.77 -15.55 14.48
CA THR A 154 -1.29 -16.91 14.44
C THR A 154 -1.30 -17.48 13.02
N THR A 155 -1.26 -18.80 12.91
CA THR A 155 -1.57 -19.52 11.67
C THR A 155 -2.97 -20.15 11.70
N LYS A 156 -3.68 -20.04 12.84
CA LYS A 156 -5.04 -20.55 12.97
C LYS A 156 -6.01 -19.63 12.23
N PHE A 157 -6.84 -20.24 11.39
CA PHE A 157 -7.75 -19.54 10.51
C PHE A 157 -8.74 -18.62 11.24
N GLU A 158 -9.35 -19.10 12.33
CA GLU A 158 -10.36 -18.34 13.09
C GLU A 158 -9.80 -17.09 13.77
N GLU A 159 -8.62 -17.21 14.38
CA GLU A 159 -7.94 -16.11 15.06
C GLU A 159 -7.51 -15.02 14.05
N MET A 160 -7.07 -15.43 12.86
CA MET A 160 -6.74 -14.52 11.76
C MET A 160 -7.99 -13.82 11.18
N ILE A 161 -9.09 -14.54 10.95
CA ILE A 161 -10.36 -13.91 10.55
C ILE A 161 -10.80 -12.89 11.60
N THR A 162 -10.71 -13.24 12.88
CA THR A 162 -11.04 -12.35 13.98
C THR A 162 -10.20 -11.07 13.93
N ALA A 163 -8.89 -11.18 13.67
CA ALA A 163 -8.02 -10.01 13.51
C ALA A 163 -8.48 -9.11 12.35
N LYS A 164 -8.74 -9.67 11.17
CA LYS A 164 -9.16 -8.90 9.98
C LYS A 164 -10.51 -8.22 10.18
N ARG A 165 -11.47 -8.92 10.82
CA ARG A 165 -12.78 -8.36 11.17
C ARG A 165 -12.70 -7.27 12.23
N LEU A 166 -11.78 -7.40 13.20
CA LEU A 166 -11.50 -6.33 14.16
C LEU A 166 -11.05 -5.05 13.43
N PHE A 167 -10.11 -5.14 12.49
CA PHE A 167 -9.65 -3.96 11.73
C PHE A 167 -10.71 -3.38 10.80
N LEU A 168 -11.50 -4.22 10.13
CA LEU A 168 -12.63 -3.76 9.33
C LEU A 168 -13.68 -3.05 10.20
N GLY A 169 -13.98 -3.61 11.37
CA GLY A 169 -14.89 -3.02 12.35
C GLY A 169 -14.36 -1.70 12.93
N LEU A 170 -13.05 -1.59 13.18
CA LEU A 170 -12.41 -0.34 13.61
C LEU A 170 -12.58 0.76 12.56
N ILE A 171 -12.36 0.45 11.27
CA ILE A 171 -12.56 1.41 10.17
C ILE A 171 -14.00 1.92 10.18
N ARG A 172 -14.98 1.02 10.25
CA ARG A 172 -16.41 1.38 10.31
C ARG A 172 -16.77 2.18 11.56
N HIS A 173 -16.24 1.78 12.72
CA HIS A 173 -16.49 2.47 13.98
C HIS A 173 -15.98 3.91 13.92
N TYR A 174 -14.72 4.10 13.52
CA TYR A 174 -14.14 5.43 13.36
C TYR A 174 -14.92 6.25 12.32
N TYR A 175 -15.30 5.66 11.19
CA TYR A 175 -16.14 6.33 10.20
C TYR A 175 -17.48 6.81 10.76
N SER A 176 -18.16 5.99 11.56
CA SER A 176 -19.41 6.38 12.26
C SER A 176 -19.22 7.51 13.27
N LYS A 177 -17.97 7.81 13.62
CA LYS A 177 -17.55 8.92 14.48
C LYS A 177 -16.87 10.02 13.67
N ASP A 178 -17.17 10.15 12.39
CA ASP A 178 -16.61 11.13 11.46
C ASP A 178 -15.08 11.07 11.32
N TYR A 179 -14.46 9.92 11.54
CA TYR A 179 -13.05 9.73 11.27
C TYR A 179 -12.84 8.99 9.94
N GLN A 180 -11.88 9.46 9.14
CA GLN A 180 -11.45 8.77 7.93
C GLN A 180 -10.10 8.09 8.16
N LEU A 181 -9.93 6.88 7.62
CA LEU A 181 -8.62 6.22 7.56
C LEU A 181 -7.69 7.07 6.68
N CYS A 182 -6.56 7.52 7.24
CA CYS A 182 -5.57 8.30 6.51
C CYS A 182 -4.64 7.38 5.72
N VAL A 183 -3.67 6.81 6.43
CA VAL A 183 -2.66 5.93 5.87
C VAL A 183 -2.25 4.93 6.95
N PRO A 184 -2.20 3.64 6.65
CA PRO A 184 -1.56 2.63 7.48
C PRO A 184 -0.04 2.68 7.30
N LEU A 185 0.70 2.68 8.42
CA LEU A 185 2.14 2.94 8.44
C LEU A 185 2.86 2.07 9.47
N SER A 186 3.88 1.28 9.10
CA SER A 186 4.72 0.66 10.14
C SER A 186 5.59 1.71 10.81
N LEU A 187 5.43 1.87 12.12
CA LEU A 187 6.30 2.68 12.96
C LEU A 187 7.34 1.85 13.73
N LYS A 188 7.35 0.52 13.54
CA LYS A 188 8.25 -0.39 14.26
C LYS A 188 9.10 -1.15 13.26
N GLY A 189 10.39 -0.82 13.19
CA GLY A 189 11.36 -1.40 12.24
C GLY A 189 11.10 -2.84 11.81
N ASN A 190 11.43 -3.84 12.63
CA ASN A 190 11.28 -5.25 12.26
C ASN A 190 9.84 -5.80 12.35
N ALA A 191 8.88 -5.02 12.87
CA ALA A 191 7.50 -5.46 12.94
C ALA A 191 6.77 -5.05 11.66
N LYS A 192 6.22 -6.03 10.96
CA LYS A 192 5.45 -5.78 9.74
C LYS A 192 4.09 -5.13 9.99
N ASN A 193 3.63 -5.00 11.24
CA ASN A 193 2.29 -4.49 11.50
C ASN A 193 2.22 -2.98 11.39
N ASP A 194 1.20 -2.51 10.69
CA ASP A 194 0.93 -1.10 10.53
C ASP A 194 0.32 -0.47 11.80
N THR A 195 0.57 0.83 11.93
CA THR A 195 -0.19 1.77 12.77
C THR A 195 -1.21 2.46 11.88
N PHE A 196 -2.47 2.40 12.29
CA PHE A 196 -3.63 2.85 11.54
C PHE A 196 -3.99 4.25 12.01
N PHE A 197 -3.74 5.26 11.19
CA PHE A 197 -4.05 6.65 11.52
C PHE A 197 -5.43 7.03 11.01
N PHE A 198 -6.18 7.74 11.84
CA PHE A 198 -7.54 8.20 11.55
C PHE A 198 -7.63 9.71 11.76
N ARG A 199 -8.15 10.44 10.77
CA ARG A 199 -8.37 11.89 10.83
C ARG A 199 -9.83 12.19 11.12
N LYS A 200 -10.10 13.00 12.14
CA LYS A 200 -11.42 13.56 12.36
C LYS A 200 -11.77 14.53 11.24
N MET A 201 -12.87 14.26 10.56
CA MET A 201 -13.43 15.10 9.51
C MET A 201 -14.42 16.09 10.14
N TYR A 202 -14.18 17.38 9.91
CA TYR A 202 -15.07 18.47 10.34
C TYR A 202 -15.90 18.95 9.15
N CYS A 203 -16.75 18.07 8.64
CA CYS A 203 -17.75 18.48 7.65
C CYS A 203 -18.95 19.10 8.37
N LYS A 204 -19.45 20.23 7.84
CA LYS A 204 -20.74 20.81 8.27
C LYS A 204 -21.92 19.93 7.86
N GLU A 205 -21.73 19.11 6.83
CA GLU A 205 -22.70 18.17 6.29
C GLU A 205 -22.40 16.76 6.81
N LYS A 206 -23.45 15.98 7.06
CA LYS A 206 -23.34 14.59 7.50
C LYS A 206 -22.57 13.80 6.45
N ILE A 207 -21.53 13.08 6.85
CA ILE A 207 -20.76 12.25 5.93
C ILE A 207 -21.67 11.13 5.42
N PRO A 208 -21.77 10.90 4.09
CA PRO A 208 -22.58 9.82 3.54
C PRO A 208 -22.20 8.47 4.15
N PRO A 209 -23.16 7.57 4.42
CA PRO A 209 -22.81 6.23 4.85
C PRO A 209 -21.95 5.53 3.79
N LYS A 210 -21.02 4.69 4.25
CA LYS A 210 -20.12 3.93 3.39
C LYS A 210 -20.07 2.48 3.82
N ASN A 211 -20.02 1.61 2.82
CA ASN A 211 -19.70 0.20 3.02
C ASN A 211 -18.21 -0.04 2.82
N PHE A 212 -17.71 -1.04 3.52
CA PHE A 212 -16.31 -1.44 3.47
C PHE A 212 -16.18 -2.96 3.42
N PHE A 213 -15.21 -3.45 2.64
CA PHE A 213 -14.76 -4.84 2.69
C PHE A 213 -13.24 -4.93 2.52
N LEU A 214 -12.67 -6.09 2.83
CA LEU A 214 -11.23 -6.34 2.69
C LEU A 214 -10.92 -7.42 1.66
N VAL A 215 -9.83 -7.24 0.92
CA VAL A 215 -9.18 -8.28 0.11
C VAL A 215 -7.79 -8.53 0.66
N SER A 216 -7.51 -9.72 1.18
CA SER A 216 -6.22 -10.07 1.76
C SER A 216 -5.50 -11.10 0.90
N MET A 217 -4.24 -10.84 0.59
CA MET A 217 -3.32 -11.79 -0.05
C MET A 217 -2.60 -12.59 1.03
N GLU A 218 -2.84 -13.90 1.07
CA GLU A 218 -2.37 -14.74 2.17
C GLU A 218 -1.70 -16.03 1.70
N ALA A 219 -0.74 -16.49 2.49
CA ALA A 219 0.12 -17.61 2.17
C ALA A 219 0.81 -17.41 0.81
N ARG A 220 0.82 -18.45 -0.02
CA ARG A 220 1.45 -18.41 -1.33
C ARG A 220 0.46 -18.22 -2.47
N ASN A 221 -0.82 -18.49 -2.24
CA ASN A 221 -1.81 -18.64 -3.30
C ASN A 221 -3.27 -18.47 -2.84
N CYS A 222 -3.54 -17.77 -1.72
CA CYS A 222 -4.90 -17.58 -1.24
C CYS A 222 -5.28 -16.10 -1.30
N LEU A 223 -6.43 -15.80 -1.91
CA LEU A 223 -7.12 -14.54 -1.70
C LEU A 223 -8.27 -14.75 -0.73
N ARG A 224 -8.35 -13.90 0.28
CA ARG A 224 -9.42 -13.92 1.28
C ARG A 224 -10.22 -12.64 1.19
N LEU A 225 -11.53 -12.78 0.98
CA LEU A 225 -12.46 -11.68 0.86
C LEU A 225 -13.28 -11.59 2.15
N PHE A 226 -13.09 -10.53 2.93
CA PHE A 226 -13.75 -10.37 4.23
C PHE A 226 -14.92 -9.42 4.09
N GLU A 227 -16.12 -9.94 4.37
CA GLU A 227 -17.39 -9.25 4.28
C GLU A 227 -17.58 -8.59 2.91
N CYS A 228 -17.07 -9.27 1.88
CA CYS A 228 -17.12 -8.83 0.49
C CYS A 228 -18.51 -9.11 -0.10
N PRO A 229 -19.16 -8.12 -0.72
CA PRO A 229 -20.46 -8.30 -1.36
C PRO A 229 -20.33 -9.10 -2.67
N ASN A 230 -21.45 -9.68 -3.11
CA ASN A 230 -21.46 -10.67 -4.19
C ASN A 230 -21.02 -10.10 -5.55
N ASP A 231 -21.37 -8.85 -5.85
CA ASP A 231 -20.97 -8.12 -7.06
C ASP A 231 -19.45 -7.90 -7.11
N ALA A 232 -18.85 -7.49 -5.98
CA ALA A 232 -17.42 -7.32 -5.84
C ALA A 232 -16.68 -8.66 -5.90
N ALA A 233 -17.18 -9.69 -5.20
CA ALA A 233 -16.62 -11.04 -5.24
C ALA A 233 -16.63 -11.61 -6.67
N HIS A 234 -17.76 -11.49 -7.37
CA HIS A 234 -17.89 -11.92 -8.76
C HIS A 234 -16.93 -11.15 -9.69
N THR A 235 -16.79 -9.84 -9.48
CA THR A 235 -15.85 -9.01 -10.26
C THR A 235 -14.40 -9.43 -10.04
N ILE A 236 -14.02 -9.78 -8.80
CA ILE A 236 -12.70 -10.31 -8.47
C ILE A 236 -12.50 -11.66 -9.18
N GLU A 237 -13.48 -12.56 -9.14
CA GLU A 237 -13.40 -13.84 -9.86
C GLU A 237 -13.15 -13.65 -11.36
N LEU A 238 -13.82 -12.68 -12.00
CA LEU A 238 -13.62 -12.32 -13.41
C LEU A 238 -12.26 -11.70 -13.72
N CYS A 239 -11.45 -11.35 -12.72
CA CYS A 239 -10.05 -10.93 -12.93
C CYS A 239 -9.13 -12.12 -13.21
N PHE A 240 -9.56 -13.34 -12.86
CA PHE A 240 -8.78 -14.56 -13.05
C PHE A 240 -9.23 -15.27 -14.32
N GLU A 241 -8.27 -15.55 -15.22
CA GLU A 241 -8.52 -16.41 -16.37
C GLU A 241 -9.02 -17.80 -15.95
N SER A 242 -9.74 -18.47 -16.86
CA SER A 242 -10.21 -19.83 -16.64
C SER A 242 -9.06 -20.74 -16.19
N GLY A 243 -9.22 -21.39 -15.03
CA GLY A 243 -8.23 -22.28 -14.45
C GLY A 243 -7.20 -21.64 -13.51
N LYS A 244 -7.14 -20.31 -13.37
CA LYS A 244 -6.30 -19.65 -12.35
C LYS A 244 -6.88 -19.75 -10.94
N ILE A 245 -8.20 -19.89 -10.79
CA ILE A 245 -8.83 -20.26 -9.52
C ILE A 245 -8.96 -21.78 -9.47
N LYS A 246 -8.26 -22.40 -8.51
CA LYS A 246 -8.28 -23.84 -8.28
C LYS A 246 -9.52 -24.28 -7.49
N GLN A 247 -9.89 -23.48 -6.48
CA GLN A 247 -10.99 -23.80 -5.59
C GLN A 247 -11.53 -22.52 -4.95
N ILE A 248 -12.86 -22.42 -4.87
CA ILE A 248 -13.55 -21.44 -4.04
C ILE A 248 -14.11 -22.20 -2.84
N LYS A 249 -13.69 -21.84 -1.63
CA LYS A 249 -14.23 -22.46 -0.42
C LYS A 249 -15.49 -21.74 0.02
N PRO A 250 -16.44 -22.43 0.68
CA PRO A 250 -17.61 -21.78 1.26
C PRO A 250 -17.21 -20.65 2.21
N SER A 251 -18.00 -19.58 2.22
CA SER A 251 -17.79 -18.47 3.15
C SER A 251 -17.91 -18.97 4.59
N TYR A 252 -16.93 -18.62 5.42
CA TYR A 252 -16.92 -18.95 6.84
C TYR A 252 -16.61 -17.69 7.65
N MET A 253 -17.46 -17.38 8.62
CA MET A 253 -17.36 -16.15 9.43
C MET A 253 -17.21 -14.87 8.58
N GLY A 254 -17.91 -14.80 7.45
CA GLY A 254 -17.85 -13.67 6.52
C GLY A 254 -16.58 -13.62 5.66
N CYS A 255 -15.76 -14.68 5.64
CA CYS A 255 -14.56 -14.77 4.82
C CYS A 255 -14.75 -15.79 3.68
N LEU A 256 -14.70 -15.34 2.44
CA LEU A 256 -14.64 -16.19 1.24
C LEU A 256 -13.18 -16.45 0.88
N GLU A 257 -12.78 -17.72 0.72
CA GLU A 257 -11.41 -18.08 0.30
C GLU A 257 -11.38 -18.51 -1.16
N LEU A 258 -10.60 -17.79 -1.97
CA LEU A 258 -10.25 -18.12 -3.34
C LEU A 258 -8.83 -18.72 -3.36
N LEU A 259 -8.74 -20.03 -3.55
CA LEU A 259 -7.46 -20.71 -3.73
C LEU A 259 -7.02 -20.63 -5.19
N LEU A 260 -5.90 -19.97 -5.41
CA LEU A 260 -5.31 -19.78 -6.72
C LEU A 260 -4.43 -20.97 -7.11
N ALA A 261 -4.34 -21.23 -8.42
CA ALA A 261 -3.36 -22.14 -8.99
C ALA A 261 -1.95 -21.57 -8.79
N ASN A 262 -0.95 -22.45 -8.68
CA ASN A 262 0.45 -22.09 -8.45
C ASN A 262 0.68 -21.33 -7.12
N ASN A 263 1.69 -20.46 -7.07
CA ASN A 263 2.10 -19.70 -5.90
C ASN A 263 2.27 -18.20 -6.22
N PRO A 264 1.22 -17.50 -6.68
CA PRO A 264 1.29 -16.12 -7.17
C PRO A 264 1.67 -15.08 -6.11
N PHE A 265 1.79 -15.43 -4.83
CA PHE A 265 2.28 -14.51 -3.79
C PHE A 265 3.67 -14.91 -3.27
N TYR A 266 4.26 -15.95 -3.85
CA TYR A 266 5.58 -16.50 -3.52
C TYR A 266 6.37 -16.75 -4.80
N ASN A 267 6.89 -15.67 -5.36
CA ASN A 267 7.07 -15.56 -6.80
C ASN A 267 8.52 -15.66 -7.26
N SER A 268 8.71 -16.23 -8.45
CA SER A 268 9.83 -15.87 -9.32
C SER A 268 9.64 -14.45 -9.88
N PRO A 269 10.68 -13.80 -10.43
CA PRO A 269 10.53 -12.48 -11.05
C PRO A 269 9.44 -12.38 -12.12
N SER A 270 9.17 -13.45 -12.86
CA SER A 270 8.10 -13.47 -13.88
C SER A 270 6.70 -13.58 -13.28
N GLN A 271 6.52 -14.41 -12.25
CA GLN A 271 5.23 -14.53 -11.54
C GLN A 271 4.87 -13.26 -10.77
N LEU A 272 5.87 -12.53 -10.27
CA LEU A 272 5.64 -11.25 -9.61
C LEU A 272 5.06 -10.21 -10.57
N VAL A 273 5.57 -10.15 -11.80
CA VAL A 273 5.04 -9.25 -12.84
C VAL A 273 3.58 -9.56 -13.15
N GLU A 274 3.24 -10.84 -13.34
CA GLU A 274 1.85 -11.26 -13.59
C GLU A 274 0.92 -10.89 -12.42
N THR A 275 1.40 -11.10 -11.19
CA THR A 275 0.64 -10.75 -9.98
C THR A 275 0.42 -9.25 -9.88
N GLN A 276 1.44 -8.43 -10.14
CA GLN A 276 1.33 -6.97 -10.09
C GLN A 276 0.33 -6.44 -11.14
N LEU A 277 0.34 -6.99 -12.36
CA LEU A 277 -0.65 -6.65 -13.39
C LEU A 277 -2.07 -7.04 -12.97
N LEU A 278 -2.25 -8.25 -12.43
CA LEU A 278 -3.53 -8.72 -11.91
C LEU A 278 -4.07 -7.82 -10.79
N MET A 279 -3.22 -7.37 -9.87
CA MET A 279 -3.65 -6.48 -8.78
C MET A 279 -4.11 -5.12 -9.29
N ILE A 280 -3.42 -4.54 -10.29
CA ILE A 280 -3.85 -3.29 -10.94
C ILE A 280 -5.21 -3.50 -11.62
N GLU A 281 -5.38 -4.60 -12.36
CA GLU A 281 -6.62 -4.92 -13.05
C GLU A 281 -7.79 -5.14 -12.08
N MET A 282 -7.55 -5.84 -10.97
CA MET A 282 -8.56 -6.04 -9.93
C MET A 282 -9.02 -4.72 -9.32
N VAL A 283 -8.08 -3.84 -8.96
CA VAL A 283 -8.40 -2.49 -8.44
C VAL A 283 -9.19 -1.69 -9.49
N ARG A 284 -8.80 -1.77 -10.77
CA ARG A 284 -9.49 -1.09 -11.88
C ARG A 284 -10.93 -1.57 -12.05
N LYS A 285 -11.15 -2.90 -12.09
CA LYS A 285 -12.48 -3.49 -12.28
C LYS A 285 -13.40 -3.21 -11.10
N LEU A 286 -12.90 -3.32 -9.86
CA LEU A 286 -13.67 -2.95 -8.68
C LEU A 286 -14.06 -1.47 -8.70
N TRP A 287 -13.15 -0.58 -9.10
CA TRP A 287 -13.48 0.83 -9.24
C TRP A 287 -14.59 1.06 -10.29
N SER A 288 -14.56 0.34 -11.42
CA SER A 288 -15.59 0.47 -12.47
C SER A 288 -17.01 0.11 -12.01
N ILE A 289 -17.16 -0.62 -10.90
CA ILE A 289 -18.44 -0.96 -10.28
C ILE A 289 -18.70 -0.22 -8.96
N GLY A 290 -17.98 0.89 -8.71
CA GLY A 290 -18.20 1.77 -7.55
C GLY A 290 -17.31 1.51 -6.33
N TRP A 291 -16.57 0.41 -6.31
CA TRP A 291 -15.69 0.06 -5.19
C TRP A 291 -14.31 0.69 -5.31
N LYS A 292 -14.06 1.73 -4.51
CA LYS A 292 -12.80 2.47 -4.51
C LYS A 292 -11.81 1.88 -3.50
N CYS A 293 -10.56 1.69 -3.92
CA CYS A 293 -9.46 1.38 -3.00
C CYS A 293 -9.15 2.62 -2.13
N THR A 294 -9.24 2.48 -0.81
CA THR A 294 -8.91 3.57 0.13
C THR A 294 -7.56 3.39 0.82
N GLY A 295 -6.95 2.21 0.76
CA GLY A 295 -5.68 1.96 1.41
C GLY A 295 -5.34 0.47 1.52
N THR A 296 -4.14 0.19 2.04
CA THR A 296 -3.54 -1.14 2.07
C THR A 296 -2.89 -1.39 3.42
N LEU A 297 -3.30 -2.44 4.11
CA LEU A 297 -2.98 -2.71 5.50
C LEU A 297 -2.08 -3.94 5.61
N GLN A 298 -1.08 -3.87 6.47
CA GLN A 298 -0.30 -5.01 6.95
C GLN A 298 -0.70 -5.29 8.40
N ILE A 299 -1.62 -6.25 8.58
CA ILE A 299 -2.25 -6.55 9.90
C ILE A 299 -1.45 -7.56 10.73
N SER A 300 -0.79 -8.51 10.06
CA SER A 300 -0.17 -9.68 10.68
C SER A 300 1.35 -9.69 10.50
N GLN A 301 2.06 -10.24 11.48
CA GLN A 301 3.53 -10.37 11.44
C GLN A 301 3.98 -11.66 10.77
N THR A 302 3.05 -12.51 10.34
CA THR A 302 3.39 -13.74 9.64
C THR A 302 4.01 -13.38 8.29
N ILE A 303 5.19 -13.91 7.98
CA ILE A 303 5.92 -13.65 6.72
C ILE A 303 5.12 -14.01 5.45
N ASN A 304 4.11 -14.85 5.63
CA ASN A 304 3.20 -15.34 4.61
C ASN A 304 1.99 -14.42 4.38
N ASP A 305 1.74 -13.45 5.26
CA ASP A 305 0.67 -12.47 5.06
C ASP A 305 1.26 -11.30 4.29
N LYS A 306 0.64 -10.98 3.15
CA LYS A 306 1.01 -9.85 2.30
C LYS A 306 0.03 -8.70 2.55
N ALA A 307 -0.08 -7.76 1.62
CA ALA A 307 -0.99 -6.62 1.79
C ALA A 307 -2.47 -7.03 1.84
N THR A 308 -3.23 -6.31 2.67
CA THR A 308 -4.70 -6.35 2.75
C THR A 308 -5.28 -5.06 2.22
N ILE A 309 -6.04 -5.12 1.14
CA ILE A 309 -6.64 -3.93 0.51
C ILE A 309 -7.98 -3.62 1.16
N VAL A 310 -8.21 -2.34 1.46
CA VAL A 310 -9.51 -1.83 1.92
C VAL A 310 -10.23 -1.21 0.73
N PHE A 311 -11.45 -1.68 0.48
CA PHE A 311 -12.37 -1.08 -0.48
C PHE A 311 -13.50 -0.38 0.24
N GLU A 312 -13.94 0.75 -0.32
CA GLU A 312 -15.09 1.50 0.12
C GLU A 312 -16.05 1.78 -1.04
N THR A 313 -17.34 1.89 -0.75
CA THR A 313 -18.35 2.48 -1.65
C THR A 313 -19.28 3.34 -0.82
N GLU A 314 -19.89 4.35 -1.45
CA GLU A 314 -20.98 5.10 -0.84
C GLU A 314 -22.22 4.21 -0.80
N ASP A 315 -22.96 4.26 0.31
CA ASP A 315 -24.29 3.67 0.40
C ASP A 315 -25.24 4.51 -0.43
N GLU A 316 -25.88 3.90 -1.44
CA GLU A 316 -27.09 4.44 -2.01
C GLU A 316 -28.18 4.32 -0.94
N GLU A 317 -28.37 5.34 -0.10
CA GLU A 317 -29.59 5.41 0.71
C GLU A 317 -30.77 5.33 -0.28
N ASP A 318 -31.64 4.32 -0.12
CA ASP A 318 -32.94 4.23 -0.79
C ASP A 318 -33.75 5.49 -0.41
N ASP A 319 -33.53 6.59 -1.11
CA ASP A 319 -34.23 7.85 -0.90
C ASP A 319 -35.65 7.74 -1.47
N GLN A 320 -36.49 6.99 -0.78
CA GLN A 320 -37.93 6.91 -1.01
C GLN A 320 -38.67 8.15 -0.43
N SER A 321 -37.96 9.24 -0.10
CA SER A 321 -38.54 10.38 0.60
C SER A 321 -38.58 11.70 -0.19
N LEU A 322 -38.03 11.76 -1.40
CA LEU A 322 -38.13 12.95 -2.25
C LEU A 322 -39.45 12.95 -3.07
N PRO A 323 -40.24 14.04 -3.05
CA PRO A 323 -41.42 14.17 -3.90
C PRO A 323 -41.00 14.21 -5.37
N GLU A 324 -41.78 13.53 -6.23
CA GLU A 324 -41.54 13.47 -7.68
C GLU A 324 -41.23 14.86 -8.26
N PRO A 325 -40.16 15.00 -9.08
CA PRO A 325 -39.81 16.28 -9.66
C PRO A 325 -40.82 16.67 -10.74
N THR A 326 -41.78 17.51 -10.38
CA THR A 326 -42.66 18.20 -11.33
C THR A 326 -41.91 19.37 -12.00
N SER A 327 -40.89 19.07 -12.83
CA SER A 327 -40.47 19.92 -13.96
C SER A 327 -39.27 19.30 -14.70
N PRO A 328 -39.21 19.36 -16.04
CA PRO A 328 -38.07 18.86 -16.80
C PRO A 328 -36.93 19.89 -16.77
N ALA A 329 -36.11 19.85 -15.72
CA ALA A 329 -34.78 20.47 -15.74
C ALA A 329 -33.79 19.52 -16.46
N PRO A 330 -32.80 20.03 -17.20
CA PRO A 330 -31.93 19.19 -18.00
C PRO A 330 -31.10 18.26 -17.11
N ASN A 331 -31.33 16.96 -17.28
CA ASN A 331 -30.55 15.89 -16.67
C ASN A 331 -29.06 16.04 -17.00
N ILE A 332 -28.30 16.70 -16.13
CA ILE A 332 -26.86 16.47 -16.01
C ILE A 332 -26.69 15.37 -14.96
N GLN A 333 -27.18 14.18 -15.29
CA GLN A 333 -26.65 12.96 -14.68
C GLN A 333 -25.29 12.74 -15.34
N VAL A 334 -24.22 13.12 -14.65
CA VAL A 334 -22.88 12.66 -15.02
C VAL A 334 -22.82 11.16 -14.69
N LYS A 335 -23.37 10.33 -15.56
CA LYS A 335 -22.98 8.92 -15.66
C LYS A 335 -21.51 8.93 -16.05
N LEU A 336 -20.62 8.78 -15.06
CA LEU A 336 -19.22 8.45 -15.32
C LEU A 336 -19.19 7.27 -16.28
N GLN A 337 -18.56 7.43 -17.44
CA GLN A 337 -18.50 6.35 -18.41
C GLN A 337 -17.65 5.20 -17.85
N PRO A 338 -18.03 3.92 -18.03
CA PRO A 338 -17.41 2.78 -17.35
C PRO A 338 -15.91 2.53 -17.62
N ASN A 339 -15.26 3.30 -18.49
CA ASN A 339 -13.92 3.02 -19.02
C ASN A 339 -12.87 4.11 -18.78
N GLN A 340 -13.13 5.11 -17.92
CA GLN A 340 -12.19 6.25 -17.74
C GLN A 340 -11.18 6.09 -16.59
N HIS A 341 -11.23 4.99 -15.85
CA HIS A 341 -10.30 4.75 -14.73
C HIS A 341 -8.93 4.28 -15.24
N HIS A 342 -8.10 5.24 -15.65
CA HIS A 342 -6.72 4.97 -16.03
C HIS A 342 -5.88 4.74 -14.78
N LEU A 343 -5.35 3.52 -14.64
CA LEU A 343 -4.41 3.14 -13.60
C LEU A 343 -3.08 2.70 -14.22
N PHE A 344 -1.96 3.08 -13.59
CA PHE A 344 -0.65 2.49 -13.87
C PHE A 344 0.05 2.11 -12.57
N GLY A 345 1.07 1.26 -12.67
CA GLY A 345 1.85 0.82 -11.52
C GLY A 345 3.34 1.15 -11.65
N ILE A 346 4.00 1.44 -10.54
CA ILE A 346 5.47 1.46 -10.44
C ILE A 346 5.89 0.52 -9.32
N ALA A 347 6.83 -0.38 -9.60
CA ALA A 347 7.43 -1.24 -8.58
C ALA A 347 8.95 -1.12 -8.56
N THR A 348 9.53 -1.14 -7.37
CA THR A 348 10.98 -1.34 -7.22
C THR A 348 11.28 -2.82 -7.03
N SER A 349 12.30 -3.35 -7.70
CA SER A 349 12.64 -4.77 -7.62
C SER A 349 14.16 -4.98 -7.61
N ARG A 350 14.60 -6.14 -7.09
CA ARG A 350 16.03 -6.44 -6.88
C ARG A 350 16.76 -5.29 -6.19
N MET A 351 18.00 -5.01 -6.52
CA MET A 351 18.75 -3.89 -5.93
C MET A 351 18.70 -2.62 -6.79
N ASP A 352 18.20 -2.71 -8.02
CA ASP A 352 18.42 -1.70 -9.04
C ASP A 352 17.33 -1.59 -10.12
N LEU A 353 16.18 -2.26 -9.99
CA LEU A 353 15.14 -2.21 -11.02
C LEU A 353 13.99 -1.28 -10.63
N ILE A 354 13.51 -0.49 -11.59
CA ILE A 354 12.19 0.14 -11.59
C ILE A 354 11.37 -0.53 -12.70
N ARG A 355 10.20 -1.07 -12.34
CA ARG A 355 9.22 -1.58 -13.32
C ARG A 355 8.05 -0.63 -13.39
N VAL A 356 7.54 -0.42 -14.60
CA VAL A 356 6.35 0.36 -14.89
C VAL A 356 5.34 -0.57 -15.54
N PHE A 357 4.13 -0.60 -15.00
CA PHE A 357 3.02 -1.45 -15.42
C PHE A 357 1.90 -0.61 -16.00
N ASN A 358 1.18 -1.15 -16.97
CA ASN A 358 0.11 -0.45 -17.69
C ASN A 358 0.55 0.92 -18.21
N SER A 359 1.78 1.00 -18.76
CA SER A 359 2.31 2.21 -19.38
C SER A 359 1.67 2.52 -20.75
N GLN A 360 0.40 2.16 -20.92
CA GLN A 360 -0.37 2.38 -22.15
C GLN A 360 -0.44 3.85 -22.58
N PRO A 361 -0.48 4.86 -21.66
CA PRO A 361 -0.27 6.24 -22.08
C PRO A 361 1.12 6.36 -22.72
N PRO A 362 1.24 6.62 -24.04
CA PRO A 362 2.47 6.42 -24.81
C PRO A 362 3.65 7.27 -24.31
N ASN A 363 3.37 8.34 -23.58
CA ASN A 363 4.37 9.25 -23.04
C ASN A 363 4.87 8.86 -21.65
N LEU A 364 4.17 8.00 -20.89
CA LEU A 364 4.50 7.74 -19.49
C LEU A 364 5.88 7.09 -19.33
N LYS A 365 6.19 6.11 -20.20
CA LYS A 365 7.52 5.48 -20.25
C LYS A 365 8.60 6.52 -20.51
N THR A 366 8.40 7.37 -21.52
CA THR A 366 9.37 8.40 -21.93
C THR A 366 9.60 9.42 -20.81
N ILE A 367 8.53 9.88 -20.17
CA ILE A 367 8.58 10.80 -19.04
C ILE A 367 9.35 10.18 -17.87
N LEU A 368 9.05 8.93 -17.50
CA LEU A 368 9.75 8.24 -16.42
C LEU A 368 11.24 8.03 -16.74
N ARG A 369 11.56 7.69 -17.99
CA ARG A 369 12.95 7.59 -18.47
C ARG A 369 13.69 8.91 -18.31
N GLU A 370 13.09 10.02 -18.73
CA GLU A 370 13.69 11.36 -18.59
C GLU A 370 13.89 11.75 -17.12
N ILE A 371 12.90 11.47 -16.27
CA ILE A 371 13.01 11.69 -14.82
C ILE A 371 14.21 10.90 -14.25
N ILE A 372 14.31 9.61 -14.57
CA ILE A 372 15.39 8.75 -14.09
C ILE A 372 16.74 9.29 -14.55
N LEU A 373 16.90 9.63 -15.83
CA LEU A 373 18.17 10.13 -16.37
C LEU A 373 18.59 11.47 -15.74
N ASN A 374 17.63 12.32 -15.36
CA ASN A 374 17.90 13.61 -14.76
C ASN A 374 18.16 13.54 -13.24
N GLN A 375 17.53 12.60 -12.54
CA GLN A 375 17.59 12.52 -11.07
C GLN A 375 18.51 11.42 -10.55
N TRP A 376 18.83 10.42 -11.38
CA TRP A 376 19.75 9.34 -11.03
C TRP A 376 21.10 9.54 -11.71
N GLU A 377 22.07 10.10 -10.99
CA GLU A 377 23.40 10.48 -11.53
C GLU A 377 24.14 9.34 -12.24
N LYS A 378 23.94 8.09 -11.80
CA LYS A 378 24.58 6.92 -12.44
C LYS A 378 23.86 6.52 -13.74
N GLY A 379 22.62 6.97 -13.94
CA GLY A 379 21.82 6.73 -15.12
C GLY A 379 21.28 5.30 -15.26
N ILE A 380 20.71 5.03 -16.43
CA ILE A 380 20.11 3.74 -16.79
C ILE A 380 21.20 2.82 -17.35
N GLN A 381 21.22 1.57 -16.88
CA GLN A 381 22.06 0.49 -17.40
C GLN A 381 21.38 -0.24 -18.56
N GLU A 382 20.09 -0.56 -18.41
CA GLU A 382 19.35 -1.37 -19.37
C GLU A 382 17.85 -1.01 -19.34
N GLU A 383 17.20 -1.18 -20.49
CA GLU A 383 15.77 -0.98 -20.69
C GLU A 383 15.18 -2.21 -21.36
N VAL A 384 14.25 -2.89 -20.67
CA VAL A 384 13.68 -4.17 -21.14
C VAL A 384 12.16 -4.06 -21.19
N PRO A 385 11.52 -4.14 -22.38
CA PRO A 385 10.07 -4.23 -22.47
C PRO A 385 9.58 -5.61 -22.01
N PHE A 386 8.37 -5.65 -21.47
CA PHE A 386 7.65 -6.89 -21.19
C PHE A 386 6.16 -6.69 -21.46
N GLU A 387 5.38 -7.77 -21.44
CA GLU A 387 3.94 -7.70 -21.65
C GLU A 387 3.26 -6.83 -20.59
N GLY A 388 2.63 -5.74 -21.02
CA GLY A 388 1.97 -4.78 -20.13
C GLY A 388 2.91 -3.75 -19.47
N GLY A 389 4.19 -3.66 -19.86
CA GLY A 389 5.06 -2.66 -19.23
C GLY A 389 6.51 -2.56 -19.70
N HIS A 390 7.32 -1.92 -18.85
CA HIS A 390 8.74 -1.67 -19.10
C HIS A 390 9.58 -1.76 -17.82
N THR A 391 10.79 -2.30 -17.93
CA THR A 391 11.77 -2.35 -16.83
C THR A 391 12.95 -1.43 -17.14
N PHE A 392 13.27 -0.56 -16.20
CA PHE A 392 14.51 0.22 -16.15
C PHE A 392 15.45 -0.41 -15.14
N LYS A 393 16.62 -0.89 -15.59
CA LYS A 393 17.73 -1.28 -14.72
C LYS A 393 18.63 -0.08 -14.53
N LEU A 394 18.82 0.34 -13.28
CA LEU A 394 19.64 1.49 -12.91
C LEU A 394 21.09 1.05 -12.72
N LYS A 395 22.05 1.92 -13.05
CA LYS A 395 23.45 1.68 -12.64
C LYS A 395 23.56 1.90 -11.13
N GLY A 396 24.23 0.99 -10.44
CA GLY A 396 24.38 1.03 -8.98
C GLY A 396 23.41 0.08 -8.27
N ARG A 397 23.14 0.37 -6.98
CA ARG A 397 22.26 -0.44 -6.13
C ARG A 397 21.34 0.49 -5.30
N PRO A 398 20.46 1.29 -5.92
CA PRO A 398 19.58 2.26 -5.25
C PRO A 398 18.72 1.66 -4.13
N TRP A 399 18.32 0.39 -4.28
CA TRP A 399 17.44 -0.30 -3.34
C TRP A 399 18.20 -1.21 -2.37
N ALA A 400 19.54 -1.23 -2.43
CA ALA A 400 20.36 -1.98 -1.48
C ALA A 400 20.38 -1.26 -0.13
N SER A 401 20.09 -2.00 0.92
CA SER A 401 19.53 -1.43 2.14
C SER A 401 20.28 -1.82 3.41
N ARG A 402 21.58 -2.11 3.34
CA ARG A 402 22.34 -2.34 4.59
C ARG A 402 22.58 -1.05 5.38
N ASP A 403 22.77 0.08 4.70
CA ASP A 403 23.07 1.36 5.35
C ASP A 403 22.24 2.52 4.77
N VAL A 404 22.01 3.55 5.59
CA VAL A 404 21.56 4.89 5.14
C VAL A 404 22.72 5.59 4.45
N GLY A 405 23.17 5.01 3.34
CA GLY A 405 24.18 5.60 2.48
C GLY A 405 23.59 6.68 1.59
N LEU A 406 24.46 7.52 1.06
CA LEU A 406 24.10 8.57 0.09
C LEU A 406 23.27 8.02 -1.09
N GLU A 407 23.54 6.80 -1.52
CA GLU A 407 22.83 6.16 -2.64
C GLU A 407 21.36 5.85 -2.31
N SER A 408 21.06 5.39 -1.08
CA SER A 408 19.70 5.12 -0.62
C SER A 408 18.89 6.42 -0.47
N ALA A 409 19.52 7.48 0.05
CA ALA A 409 18.88 8.80 0.11
C ALA A 409 18.56 9.33 -1.31
N LYS A 410 19.50 9.23 -2.26
CA LYS A 410 19.25 9.61 -3.66
C LYS A 410 18.14 8.78 -4.31
N ALA A 411 18.04 7.49 -3.96
CA ALA A 411 16.98 6.62 -4.47
C ALA A 411 15.59 7.03 -3.96
N GLN A 412 15.50 7.45 -2.69
CA GLN A 412 14.29 8.05 -2.13
C GLN A 412 13.94 9.37 -2.83
N HIS A 413 14.92 10.25 -3.06
CA HIS A 413 14.71 11.48 -3.83
C HIS A 413 14.23 11.22 -5.26
N LEU A 414 14.72 10.17 -5.92
CA LEU A 414 14.22 9.76 -7.23
C LEU A 414 12.73 9.40 -7.18
N LEU A 415 12.29 8.59 -6.19
CA LEU A 415 10.87 8.23 -6.04
C LEU A 415 9.99 9.45 -5.69
N LEU A 416 10.47 10.38 -4.86
CA LEU A 416 9.78 11.67 -4.61
C LEU A 416 9.53 12.39 -5.92
N TYR A 417 10.59 12.56 -6.70
CA TYR A 417 10.52 13.34 -7.90
C TYR A 417 9.60 12.69 -8.94
N ILE A 418 9.62 11.35 -9.03
CA ILE A 418 8.64 10.59 -9.82
C ILE A 418 7.22 10.93 -9.35
N CYS A 419 6.90 10.77 -8.06
CA CYS A 419 5.55 11.06 -7.54
C CYS A 419 5.13 12.52 -7.81
N GLU A 420 6.06 13.48 -7.64
CA GLU A 420 5.80 14.90 -7.86
C GLU A 420 5.48 15.19 -9.33
N GLN A 421 6.28 14.65 -10.26
CA GLN A 421 6.02 14.82 -11.70
C GLN A 421 4.72 14.13 -12.12
N MET A 422 4.41 12.97 -11.55
CA MET A 422 3.14 12.29 -11.80
C MET A 422 1.96 13.16 -11.36
N GLU A 423 2.00 13.73 -10.15
CA GLU A 423 0.96 14.63 -9.64
C GLU A 423 0.79 15.86 -10.55
N ARG A 424 1.89 16.47 -11.02
CA ARG A 424 1.86 17.59 -11.97
C ARG A 424 1.20 17.24 -13.30
N LEU A 425 1.28 15.97 -13.71
CA LEU A 425 0.66 15.43 -14.92
C LEU A 425 -0.78 14.95 -14.68
N GLY A 426 -1.31 15.13 -13.47
CA GLY A 426 -2.67 14.71 -13.11
C GLY A 426 -2.77 13.25 -12.64
N TRP A 427 -1.66 12.62 -12.27
CA TRP A 427 -1.64 11.26 -11.73
C TRP A 427 -1.40 11.28 -10.23
N ARG A 428 -2.29 10.67 -9.45
CA ARG A 428 -2.20 10.62 -7.99
C ARG A 428 -1.86 9.23 -7.50
N LEU A 429 -1.03 9.12 -6.47
CA LEU A 429 -0.77 7.87 -5.79
C LEU A 429 -2.09 7.39 -5.12
N LEU A 430 -2.57 6.21 -5.52
CA LEU A 430 -3.76 5.59 -4.96
C LEU A 430 -3.42 4.77 -3.72
N CYS A 431 -2.46 3.85 -3.84
CA CYS A 431 -2.01 2.98 -2.76
C CYS A 431 -0.64 2.35 -3.07
N SER A 432 -0.06 1.70 -2.06
CA SER A 432 1.18 0.91 -2.16
C SER A 432 0.91 -0.51 -1.66
N LEU A 433 1.34 -1.54 -2.39
CA LEU A 433 0.97 -2.93 -2.16
C LEU A 433 2.21 -3.83 -2.10
N ASP A 434 2.38 -4.58 -1.01
CA ASP A 434 3.22 -5.78 -1.03
C ASP A 434 2.47 -6.90 -1.76
N CYS A 435 2.80 -7.10 -3.04
CA CYS A 435 2.21 -8.14 -3.89
C CYS A 435 2.84 -9.53 -3.69
N GLY A 436 3.87 -9.66 -2.85
CA GLY A 436 4.54 -10.93 -2.64
C GLY A 436 5.99 -10.75 -2.25
N SER A 437 6.55 -11.78 -1.63
CA SER A 437 7.95 -11.75 -1.26
C SER A 437 8.62 -13.10 -1.43
N LYS A 438 9.90 -13.06 -1.83
CA LYS A 438 10.76 -14.24 -1.93
C LYS A 438 12.07 -13.98 -1.22
N ILE A 439 12.51 -14.94 -0.41
CA ILE A 439 13.85 -14.92 0.17
C ILE A 439 14.83 -15.38 -0.91
N ASN A 440 15.80 -14.54 -1.23
CA ASN A 440 16.89 -14.85 -2.16
C ASN A 440 18.22 -14.72 -1.41
N ASP A 441 19.22 -15.45 -1.88
CA ASP A 441 20.61 -15.24 -1.53
C ASP A 441 21.22 -14.23 -2.51
N ASP A 442 21.95 -13.23 -2.02
CA ASP A 442 22.76 -12.37 -2.89
C ASP A 442 24.07 -13.09 -3.32
N ASP A 443 24.80 -12.48 -4.25
CA ASP A 443 26.11 -13.00 -4.72
C ASP A 443 27.17 -13.06 -3.60
N GLU A 444 26.87 -12.49 -2.42
CA GLU A 444 27.67 -12.49 -1.20
C GLU A 444 27.10 -13.48 -0.14
N PHE A 445 26.18 -14.37 -0.51
CA PHE A 445 25.53 -15.39 0.34
C PHE A 445 24.69 -14.85 1.50
N HIS A 446 24.16 -13.63 1.37
CA HIS A 446 23.24 -13.07 2.35
C HIS A 446 21.79 -13.19 1.91
N LEU A 447 20.95 -13.69 2.83
CA LEU A 447 19.51 -13.77 2.65
C LEU A 447 18.88 -12.37 2.64
N TYR A 448 18.16 -12.01 1.58
CA TYR A 448 17.32 -10.81 1.53
C TYR A 448 15.93 -11.13 0.98
N CYS A 449 14.92 -10.36 1.40
CA CYS A 449 13.58 -10.45 0.84
C CYS A 449 13.50 -9.58 -0.43
N GLU A 450 13.20 -10.18 -1.57
CA GLU A 450 12.64 -9.43 -2.69
C GLU A 450 11.17 -9.17 -2.38
N ASP A 451 10.89 -8.03 -1.75
CA ASP A 451 9.54 -7.52 -1.60
C ASP A 451 9.05 -6.96 -2.94
N GLY A 452 7.79 -7.27 -3.27
CA GLY A 452 7.11 -6.94 -4.50
C GLY A 452 6.31 -5.65 -4.41
N GLU A 453 6.86 -4.62 -3.75
CA GLU A 453 6.18 -3.35 -3.47
C GLU A 453 5.75 -2.66 -4.78
N LEU A 454 4.45 -2.46 -4.93
CA LEU A 454 3.80 -1.86 -6.09
C LEU A 454 3.04 -0.60 -5.68
N MET A 455 3.44 0.55 -6.21
CA MET A 455 2.69 1.79 -6.12
C MET A 455 1.71 1.88 -7.29
N ILE A 456 0.41 1.99 -7.00
CA ILE A 456 -0.63 2.19 -8.02
C ILE A 456 -0.98 3.68 -8.08
N PHE A 457 -0.99 4.22 -9.29
CA PHE A 457 -1.39 5.60 -9.58
C PHE A 457 -2.70 5.60 -10.36
N HIS A 458 -3.54 6.59 -10.08
CA HIS A 458 -4.76 6.82 -10.83
C HIS A 458 -4.76 8.20 -11.46
N TYR A 459 -5.36 8.31 -12.65
CA TYR A 459 -5.53 9.62 -13.28
C TYR A 459 -6.63 10.41 -12.57
N ALA A 460 -6.29 11.59 -12.07
CA ALA A 460 -7.17 12.59 -11.48
C ALA A 460 -6.63 13.99 -11.80
N PRO A 461 -6.97 14.53 -12.99
CA PRO A 461 -6.49 15.84 -13.40
C PRO A 461 -6.97 16.89 -12.39
N CYS A 462 -6.04 17.70 -11.88
CA CYS A 462 -6.41 18.89 -11.12
C CYS A 462 -7.26 19.82 -12.02
N SER A 463 -8.35 20.36 -11.46
CA SER A 463 -9.33 21.34 -11.99
C SER A 463 -8.89 22.21 -13.20
N PRO A 464 -9.81 22.70 -14.06
CA PRO A 464 -9.72 22.88 -15.52
C PRO A 464 -8.70 23.89 -16.08
N ALA A 465 -7.80 24.43 -15.26
CA ALA A 465 -6.74 25.35 -15.68
C ALA A 465 -5.68 24.72 -16.60
N PHE A 466 -5.73 23.40 -16.83
CA PHE A 466 -4.92 22.70 -17.83
C PHE A 466 -5.66 22.51 -19.17
N HIS A 467 -6.48 23.47 -19.58
CA HIS A 467 -6.83 23.61 -21.00
C HIS A 467 -5.66 24.28 -21.72
N GLY A 468 -4.80 23.45 -22.29
CA GLY A 468 -3.71 23.92 -23.13
C GLY A 468 -3.24 22.85 -24.08
N ASN A 469 -4.12 22.42 -25.00
CA ASN A 469 -3.85 21.74 -26.29
C ASN A 469 -2.88 20.54 -26.36
N LYS A 470 -2.23 20.12 -25.27
CA LYS A 470 -1.22 19.05 -25.23
C LYS A 470 -1.77 17.72 -24.73
N ILE A 471 -2.89 17.70 -24.01
CA ILE A 471 -3.44 16.45 -23.42
C ILE A 471 -4.30 15.68 -24.41
N GLU A 472 -5.01 16.36 -25.32
CA GLU A 472 -5.70 15.65 -26.42
C GLU A 472 -4.72 14.91 -27.33
N GLU A 473 -3.47 15.38 -27.46
CA GLU A 473 -2.41 14.64 -28.16
C GLU A 473 -1.93 13.39 -27.39
N VAL A 474 -2.08 13.34 -26.06
CA VAL A 474 -1.71 12.16 -25.23
C VAL A 474 -2.61 10.97 -25.52
N PHE A 475 -3.87 11.20 -25.90
CA PHE A 475 -4.88 10.16 -26.15
C PHE A 475 -5.23 9.95 -27.64
N LYS A 476 -4.77 10.78 -28.57
CA LYS A 476 -5.13 10.71 -30.01
C LYS A 476 -4.29 9.74 -30.86
N VAL A 477 -3.32 9.01 -30.29
CA VAL A 477 -2.37 8.20 -31.10
C VAL A 477 -2.90 6.81 -31.48
N GLU A 478 -4.08 6.37 -31.00
CA GLU A 478 -4.53 4.99 -31.21
C GLU A 478 -5.28 4.69 -32.53
N GLU A 479 -5.65 5.66 -33.36
CA GLU A 479 -6.52 5.37 -34.51
C GLU A 479 -5.81 4.94 -35.82
N ASN A 480 -4.46 4.88 -35.89
CA ASN A 480 -3.77 4.70 -37.18
C ASN A 480 -2.75 3.56 -37.28
N ASN A 481 -2.87 2.46 -36.54
CA ASN A 481 -2.06 1.26 -36.81
C ASN A 481 -2.93 0.03 -37.11
N GLN A 482 -3.12 -0.22 -38.42
CA GLN A 482 -3.53 -1.52 -38.95
C GLN A 482 -2.46 -2.60 -38.68
N PRO A 483 -2.85 -3.88 -38.53
CA PRO A 483 -1.93 -4.95 -38.20
C PRO A 483 -1.00 -5.27 -39.38
N VAL A 484 0.31 -5.06 -39.20
CA VAL A 484 1.33 -5.50 -40.16
C VAL A 484 1.60 -6.99 -39.94
N ASN A 485 1.43 -7.75 -41.03
CA ASN A 485 1.62 -9.19 -41.13
C ASN A 485 3.00 -9.69 -40.66
N GLN A 486 2.96 -10.91 -40.14
CA GLN A 486 4.07 -11.79 -39.76
C GLN A 486 5.23 -11.75 -40.76
N LEU A 487 6.44 -11.51 -40.25
CA LEU A 487 7.69 -11.83 -40.92
C LEU A 487 8.58 -12.63 -39.96
N SER A 488 8.78 -13.89 -40.33
CA SER A 488 9.61 -14.87 -39.65
C SER A 488 11.06 -14.39 -39.52
N LEU A 489 11.59 -14.35 -38.30
CA LEU A 489 13.04 -14.29 -38.07
C LEU A 489 13.48 -15.54 -37.29
N LYS A 490 14.43 -16.24 -37.91
CA LYS A 490 14.96 -17.55 -37.56
C LYS A 490 15.72 -17.51 -36.24
N ASN A 491 15.36 -18.40 -35.32
CA ASN A 491 16.10 -18.73 -34.11
C ASN A 491 17.19 -19.78 -34.42
N ASP A 492 18.41 -19.36 -34.72
CA ASP A 492 19.56 -20.28 -34.91
C ASP A 492 20.81 -19.97 -34.05
N SER A 493 20.76 -18.98 -33.15
CA SER A 493 21.93 -18.57 -32.36
C SER A 493 21.95 -19.04 -30.91
N VAL A 494 20.83 -19.53 -30.35
CA VAL A 494 20.75 -19.92 -28.92
C VAL A 494 21.04 -21.40 -28.70
N ALA A 495 20.83 -22.27 -29.69
CA ALA A 495 21.08 -23.71 -29.57
C ALA A 495 22.59 -24.08 -29.60
N LYS A 496 23.42 -23.32 -30.33
CA LYS A 496 24.86 -23.62 -30.45
C LYS A 496 25.67 -23.32 -29.19
N ASN A 497 25.27 -22.33 -28.38
CA ASN A 497 25.98 -21.98 -27.15
C ASN A 497 25.71 -22.93 -25.97
N ARG A 498 24.66 -23.76 -26.03
CA ARG A 498 24.39 -24.78 -24.99
C ARG A 498 25.17 -26.08 -25.21
N GLN A 499 25.43 -26.49 -26.45
CA GLN A 499 26.22 -27.68 -26.74
C GLN A 499 27.72 -27.48 -26.50
N GLN A 500 28.24 -26.27 -26.69
CA GLN A 500 29.67 -25.99 -26.50
C GLN A 500 30.08 -25.91 -25.02
N LYS A 501 29.14 -25.66 -24.09
CA LYS A 501 29.39 -25.71 -22.64
C LYS A 501 29.28 -27.12 -22.03
N GLN A 502 28.60 -28.06 -22.70
CA GLN A 502 28.53 -29.46 -22.24
C GLN A 502 29.75 -30.29 -22.67
N GLN A 503 30.45 -29.91 -23.75
CA GLN A 503 31.65 -30.61 -24.20
C GLN A 503 32.95 -30.21 -23.48
N LEU A 504 32.93 -29.16 -22.65
CA LEU A 504 34.08 -28.71 -21.86
C LEU A 504 34.11 -29.29 -20.42
N ALA A 505 33.11 -30.10 -20.04
CA ALA A 505 33.02 -30.71 -18.71
C ALA A 505 33.40 -32.21 -18.67
N GLU A 506 33.69 -32.82 -19.81
CA GLU A 506 34.05 -34.24 -19.92
C GLU A 506 35.45 -34.39 -20.51
N GLY A 507 36.47 -34.21 -19.67
CA GLY A 507 37.84 -34.47 -20.08
C GLY A 507 38.87 -34.03 -19.05
N HIS A 508 39.08 -34.82 -18.00
CA HIS A 508 40.41 -35.21 -17.51
C HIS A 508 40.27 -36.23 -16.36
N PRO A 509 41.08 -37.32 -16.33
CA PRO A 509 40.92 -38.44 -15.41
C PRO A 509 41.63 -38.24 -14.07
N ASN A 510 41.14 -38.99 -13.08
CA ASN A 510 41.59 -39.10 -11.69
C ASN A 510 43.11 -39.33 -11.52
N GLU A 511 43.74 -38.52 -10.66
CA GLU A 511 44.92 -38.90 -9.89
C GLU A 511 44.59 -38.87 -8.40
N GLU A 512 44.76 -40.03 -7.76
CA GLU A 512 44.69 -40.22 -6.32
C GLU A 512 45.86 -39.50 -5.64
N LEU A 513 45.56 -38.65 -4.65
CA LEU A 513 46.54 -38.33 -3.62
C LEU A 513 45.89 -38.21 -2.24
N SER A 514 46.51 -39.00 -1.36
CA SER A 514 46.30 -39.23 0.07
C SER A 514 46.07 -37.99 0.93
N SER A 515 45.09 -38.13 1.84
CA SER A 515 44.87 -37.30 3.02
C SER A 515 45.94 -37.50 4.11
N PRO A 516 46.38 -36.44 4.83
CA PRO A 516 46.94 -36.60 6.16
C PRO A 516 45.90 -36.26 7.25
N LYS A 517 45.91 -37.09 8.29
CA LYS A 517 45.28 -36.89 9.61
C LYS A 517 46.04 -35.86 10.45
N LEU A 518 45.44 -35.53 11.61
CA LEU A 518 45.97 -34.92 12.85
C LEU A 518 45.57 -33.43 12.99
N ASP A 519 45.10 -32.93 14.13
CA ASP A 519 44.87 -33.53 15.44
C ASP A 519 43.97 -32.62 16.29
N GLU A 520 43.39 -33.22 17.34
CA GLU A 520 42.73 -32.54 18.46
C GLU A 520 43.72 -31.68 19.26
N THR A 521 43.29 -30.47 19.64
CA THR A 521 43.51 -29.87 20.98
C THR A 521 42.58 -28.69 21.19
#